data_AF-A0A962H1S6-F1
#
_entry.id   AF-A0A962H1S6-F1
#
_cell.length_a   1.000
_cell.length_b   1.000
_cell.length_c   1.000
_cell.angle_alpha   90.00
_cell.angle_beta   90.00
_cell.angle_gamma   90.00
#
_symmetry.space_group_name_H-M   'P 1'
#
loop_
_entity.id
_entity.type
_entity.pdbx_description
1 polymer ?
#
loop_
_entity_poly.entity_id
_entity_poly.type
_entity_poly.pdbx_seq_one_letter_code
_entity_poly.pdbx_strand_id
1 'polypeptide(L)'
;MSSHCPDWALREAEAGDLASVQRLGSQIDALTHWPESKILRKWAGQQGWRALFFFFRSAFMAQMLESEAKFDRAIRHSGIRIRLPKAEHLFSARELKNLDELYAERAHWNLLVQELREIRRAAEAGVVITIGSESPIRDWQSFYTWAHRRYPMLEEGADHWIGDDNS
;
A
#
# COMPACT_ATOMS: atom_id res chain seq x y z
N MET A 1 2.94 11.69 10.18
CA MET A 1 3.60 10.36 10.34
C MET A 1 3.00 9.43 9.29
N SER A 2 3.86 8.87 8.44
CA SER A 2 3.62 7.82 7.44
C SER A 2 2.25 7.76 6.75
N SER A 3 2.19 8.45 5.59
CA SER A 3 1.20 8.38 4.52
C SER A 3 1.14 6.99 3.83
N HIS A 4 1.14 5.91 4.62
CA HIS A 4 1.27 4.55 4.09
C HIS A 4 -0.07 4.01 3.63
N CYS A 5 -0.03 3.34 2.48
CA CYS A 5 -1.12 2.50 1.98
C CYS A 5 -1.54 1.51 3.07
N PRO A 6 -2.84 1.37 3.36
CA PRO A 6 -3.30 0.51 4.45
C PRO A 6 -3.03 -0.96 4.15
N ASP A 7 -2.86 -1.77 5.20
CA ASP A 7 -2.46 -3.19 5.06
C ASP A 7 -3.46 -4.00 4.23
N TRP A 8 -4.76 -3.71 4.31
CA TRP A 8 -5.78 -4.38 3.49
C TRP A 8 -5.64 -4.07 2.00
N ALA A 9 -4.99 -2.97 1.63
CA ALA A 9 -4.75 -2.54 0.26
C ALA A 9 -3.40 -3.03 -0.28
N LEU A 10 -2.62 -3.75 0.53
CA LEU A 10 -1.34 -4.32 0.15
C LEU A 10 -1.48 -5.81 -0.22
N ARG A 11 -0.58 -6.27 -1.08
CA ARG A 11 -0.36 -7.69 -1.40
C ARG A 11 1.14 -7.99 -1.42
N GLU A 12 1.51 -9.26 -1.26
CA GLU A 12 2.89 -9.66 -1.50
C GLU A 12 3.21 -9.60 -3.00
N ALA A 13 4.43 -9.20 -3.33
CA ALA A 13 4.95 -9.18 -4.68
C ALA A 13 5.19 -10.61 -5.19
N GLU A 14 4.86 -10.83 -6.46
CA GLU A 14 5.07 -12.08 -7.18
C GLU A 14 6.17 -11.92 -8.22
N ALA A 15 6.61 -13.03 -8.82
CA ALA A 15 7.66 -13.07 -9.83
C ALA A 15 7.48 -12.08 -11.00
N GLY A 16 6.23 -11.83 -11.41
CA GLY A 16 5.90 -10.92 -12.50
C GLY A 16 5.92 -9.44 -12.15
N ASP A 17 6.18 -9.08 -10.88
CA ASP A 17 6.04 -7.71 -10.40
C ASP A 17 7.29 -6.85 -10.50
N LEU A 18 8.35 -7.30 -11.20
CA LEU A 18 9.62 -6.56 -11.27
C LEU A 18 9.40 -5.09 -11.65
N ALA A 19 8.61 -4.82 -12.70
CA ALA A 19 8.33 -3.45 -13.15
C ALA A 19 7.55 -2.63 -12.10
N SER A 20 6.67 -3.25 -11.33
CA SER A 20 5.93 -2.58 -10.25
C SER A 20 6.86 -2.26 -9.07
N VAL A 21 7.76 -3.19 -8.72
CA VAL A 21 8.75 -3.00 -7.66
C VAL A 21 9.77 -1.92 -8.03
N GLN A 22 10.24 -1.88 -9.28
CA GLN A 22 11.15 -0.83 -9.77
C GLN A 22 10.53 0.57 -9.68
N ARG A 23 9.22 0.70 -9.91
CA ARG A 23 8.50 1.97 -9.79
C ARG A 23 8.40 2.50 -8.36
N LEU A 24 8.55 1.66 -7.34
CA LEU A 24 8.56 2.10 -5.94
C LEU A 24 9.75 3.00 -5.60
N GLY A 25 10.86 2.90 -6.36
CA GLY A 25 12.06 3.70 -6.13
C GLY A 25 12.57 3.59 -4.69
N SER A 26 12.67 4.73 -3.99
CA SER A 26 13.16 4.80 -2.61
C SER A 26 12.22 4.16 -1.57
N GLN A 27 10.94 3.92 -1.91
CA GLN A 27 9.96 3.37 -0.98
C GLN A 27 10.10 1.85 -0.79
N ILE A 28 10.83 1.17 -1.69
CA ILE A 28 10.95 -0.29 -1.69
C ILE A 28 11.45 -0.84 -0.35
N ASP A 29 12.40 -0.17 0.30
CA ASP A 29 12.98 -0.65 1.56
C ASP A 29 11.96 -0.65 2.70
N ALA A 30 11.12 0.39 2.78
CA ALA A 30 10.05 0.50 3.76
C ALA A 30 8.94 -0.54 3.55
N LEU A 31 8.73 -0.96 2.30
CA LEU A 31 7.75 -1.97 1.91
C LEU A 31 8.33 -3.40 1.91
N THR A 32 9.61 -3.56 2.26
CA THR A 32 10.28 -4.86 2.26
C THR A 32 10.42 -5.41 3.68
N HIS A 33 9.83 -6.57 3.91
CA HIS A 33 10.19 -7.40 5.04
C HIS A 33 11.51 -8.10 4.76
N TRP A 34 12.51 -7.77 5.57
CA TRP A 34 13.85 -8.34 5.47
C TRP A 34 14.01 -9.52 6.42
N PRO A 35 14.41 -10.71 5.93
CA PRO A 35 14.81 -11.82 6.81
C PRO A 35 16.10 -11.47 7.54
N GLU A 36 16.49 -12.33 8.51
CA GLU A 36 17.72 -12.12 9.28
C GLU A 36 18.93 -11.92 8.36
N SER A 37 19.70 -10.87 8.61
CA SER A 37 20.82 -10.46 7.75
C SER A 37 21.82 -11.58 7.47
N LYS A 38 22.08 -12.47 8.44
CA LYS A 38 22.99 -13.62 8.24
C LYS A 38 22.45 -14.63 7.24
N ILE A 39 21.15 -14.94 7.32
CA ILE A 39 20.46 -15.86 6.43
C ILE A 39 20.49 -15.30 5.01
N LEU A 40 20.09 -14.03 4.85
CA LEU A 40 20.02 -13.40 3.54
C LEU A 40 21.41 -13.27 2.88
N ARG A 41 22.45 -12.91 3.64
CA ARG A 41 23.82 -12.85 3.14
C ARG A 41 24.34 -14.21 2.71
N LYS A 42 24.06 -15.26 3.49
CA LYS A 42 24.44 -16.63 3.13
C LYS A 42 23.78 -17.05 1.83
N TRP A 43 22.47 -16.80 1.70
CA TRP A 43 21.73 -17.07 0.46
C TRP A 43 22.30 -16.29 -0.73
N ALA A 44 22.52 -14.97 -0.58
CA ALA A 44 23.08 -14.14 -1.64
C ALA A 44 24.47 -14.63 -2.08
N GLY A 45 25.32 -15.03 -1.13
CA GLY A 45 26.62 -15.63 -1.42
C GLY A 45 26.53 -16.92 -2.25
N GLN A 46 25.55 -17.78 -1.97
CA GLN A 46 25.30 -19.01 -2.76
C GLN A 46 24.86 -18.71 -4.20
N GLN A 47 24.23 -17.55 -4.43
CA GLN A 47 23.86 -17.09 -5.78
C GLN A 47 25.00 -16.37 -6.51
N GLY A 48 26.18 -16.23 -5.89
CA GLY A 48 27.28 -15.44 -6.43
C GLY A 48 27.06 -13.92 -6.35
N TRP A 49 26.06 -13.46 -5.59
CA TRP A 49 25.76 -12.03 -5.42
C TRP A 49 26.71 -11.48 -4.35
N ARG A 50 27.88 -10.99 -4.78
CA ARG A 50 28.87 -10.42 -3.87
C ARG A 50 28.32 -9.17 -3.18
N ALA A 51 28.41 -9.16 -1.86
CA ALA A 51 27.95 -8.09 -1.00
C ALA A 51 29.12 -7.30 -0.40
N LEU A 52 29.16 -5.98 -0.62
CA LEU A 52 29.96 -5.09 0.23
C LEU A 52 29.23 -4.92 1.57
N PHE A 53 29.91 -5.25 2.68
CA PHE A 53 29.32 -5.34 4.02
C PHE A 53 28.56 -4.09 4.47
N PHE A 54 28.99 -2.90 4.05
CA PHE A 54 28.44 -1.62 4.52
C PHE A 54 27.15 -1.16 3.82
N PHE A 55 26.71 -1.81 2.73
CA PHE A 55 25.48 -1.45 2.01
C PHE A 55 24.74 -2.69 1.47
N PHE A 56 24.72 -3.76 2.27
CA PHE A 56 24.22 -5.06 1.80
C PHE A 56 22.80 -5.01 1.22
N ARG A 57 21.84 -4.36 1.92
CA ARG A 57 20.45 -4.29 1.44
C ARG A 57 20.33 -3.58 0.10
N SER A 58 21.00 -2.45 -0.06
CA SER A 58 21.01 -1.69 -1.32
C SER A 58 21.68 -2.48 -2.46
N ALA A 59 22.81 -3.13 -2.18
CA ALA A 59 23.49 -3.98 -3.17
C ALA A 59 22.65 -5.22 -3.55
N PHE A 60 21.96 -5.80 -2.58
CA PHE A 60 21.03 -6.90 -2.79
C PHE A 60 19.87 -6.45 -3.68
N MET A 61 19.24 -5.31 -3.38
CA MET A 61 18.16 -4.76 -4.21
C MET A 61 18.63 -4.49 -5.64
N ALA A 62 19.82 -3.89 -5.81
CA ALA A 62 20.37 -3.64 -7.14
C ALA A 62 20.55 -4.93 -7.96
N GLN A 63 21.08 -6.00 -7.34
CA GLN A 63 21.20 -7.31 -7.98
C GLN A 63 19.84 -7.94 -8.29
N MET A 64 18.93 -7.89 -7.34
CA MET A 64 17.59 -8.44 -7.48
C MET A 64 16.82 -7.78 -8.63
N LEU A 65 16.92 -6.46 -8.77
CA LEU A 65 16.17 -5.67 -9.75
C LEU A 65 16.82 -5.62 -11.15
N GLU A 66 17.98 -6.25 -11.33
CA GLU A 66 18.73 -6.24 -12.59
C GLU A 66 18.04 -7.05 -13.70
N SER A 67 17.32 -8.11 -13.35
CA SER A 67 16.56 -8.92 -14.32
C SER A 67 15.41 -9.70 -13.69
N GLU A 68 14.42 -10.07 -14.50
CA GLU A 68 13.28 -10.88 -14.05
C GLU A 68 13.71 -12.20 -13.41
N ALA A 69 14.73 -12.86 -13.98
CA ALA A 69 15.24 -14.12 -13.44
C ALA A 69 15.88 -13.97 -12.05
N LYS A 70 16.56 -12.84 -11.78
CA LYS A 70 17.13 -12.55 -10.45
C LYS A 70 16.05 -12.17 -9.46
N PHE A 71 15.07 -11.38 -9.91
CA PHE A 71 13.93 -10.96 -9.13
C PHE A 71 13.07 -12.15 -8.69
N ASP A 72 12.64 -12.99 -9.63
CA ASP A 72 11.87 -14.22 -9.38
C ASP A 72 12.58 -15.10 -8.35
N ARG A 73 13.89 -15.32 -8.55
CA ARG A 73 14.70 -16.12 -7.64
C ARG A 73 14.74 -15.53 -6.23
N ALA A 74 14.91 -14.21 -6.10
CA ALA A 74 14.93 -13.56 -4.79
C ALA A 74 13.58 -13.65 -4.09
N ILE A 75 12.49 -13.33 -4.77
CA ILE A 75 11.13 -13.35 -4.22
C ILE A 75 10.76 -14.76 -3.74
N ARG A 76 11.10 -15.80 -4.50
CA ARG A 76 10.74 -17.18 -4.13
C ARG A 76 11.62 -17.81 -3.06
N HIS A 77 12.91 -17.46 -3.01
CA HIS A 77 13.89 -18.28 -2.28
C HIS A 77 14.73 -17.53 -1.24
N SER A 78 14.81 -16.21 -1.30
CA SER A 78 15.68 -15.44 -0.38
C SER A 78 15.02 -15.17 0.99
N GLY A 79 13.70 -15.32 1.08
CA GLY A 79 12.91 -15.04 2.28
C GLY A 79 12.52 -13.56 2.44
N ILE A 80 12.89 -12.68 1.51
CA ILE A 80 12.34 -11.33 1.44
C ILE A 80 10.85 -11.38 1.10
N ARG A 81 10.09 -10.39 1.57
CA ARG A 81 8.72 -10.16 1.11
C ARG A 81 8.51 -8.69 0.85
N ILE A 82 8.17 -8.34 -0.38
CA ILE A 82 7.90 -6.95 -0.77
C ILE A 82 6.39 -6.78 -0.81
N ARG A 83 5.88 -5.75 -0.15
CA ARG A 83 4.46 -5.39 -0.18
C ARG A 83 4.22 -4.37 -1.30
N LEU A 84 3.25 -4.65 -2.16
CA LEU A 84 2.83 -3.77 -3.25
C LEU A 84 1.36 -3.37 -3.05
N PRO A 85 0.96 -2.15 -3.42
CA PRO A 85 -0.46 -1.82 -3.56
C PRO A 85 -1.15 -2.79 -4.51
N LYS A 86 -2.37 -3.21 -4.16
CA LYS A 86 -3.25 -3.96 -5.05
C LYS A 86 -3.57 -3.12 -6.28
N ALA A 87 -3.76 -3.76 -7.44
CA ALA A 87 -4.23 -3.04 -8.62
C ALA A 87 -5.67 -2.55 -8.45
N GLU A 88 -6.50 -3.38 -7.83
CA GLU A 88 -7.91 -3.10 -7.58
C GLU A 88 -8.34 -3.68 -6.22
N HIS A 89 -9.29 -3.00 -5.59
CA HIS A 89 -10.02 -3.49 -4.43
C HIS A 89 -11.53 -3.27 -4.64
N LEU A 90 -12.28 -4.36 -4.62
CA LEU A 90 -13.74 -4.32 -4.66
C LEU A 90 -14.27 -4.18 -3.24
N PHE A 91 -14.87 -3.02 -2.95
CA PHE A 91 -15.56 -2.75 -1.70
C PHE A 91 -16.86 -3.55 -1.66
N SER A 92 -16.98 -4.43 -0.68
CA SER A 92 -18.17 -5.25 -0.47
C SER A 92 -19.33 -4.40 0.05
N ALA A 93 -20.55 -4.89 -0.17
CA ALA A 93 -21.75 -4.29 0.41
C ALA A 93 -21.70 -4.21 1.94
N ARG A 94 -20.97 -5.15 2.59
CA ARG A 94 -20.78 -5.15 4.03
C ARG A 94 -19.86 -4.03 4.48
N GLU A 95 -18.71 -3.85 3.83
CA GLU A 95 -17.78 -2.76 4.15
C GLU A 95 -18.45 -1.40 3.96
N LEU A 96 -19.21 -1.23 2.88
CA LEU A 96 -19.97 -0.02 2.64
C LEU A 96 -21.04 0.23 3.72
N LYS A 97 -21.78 -0.81 4.11
CA LYS A 97 -22.78 -0.73 5.19
C LYS A 97 -22.16 -0.34 6.52
N ASN A 98 -20.98 -0.86 6.85
CA ASN A 98 -20.28 -0.47 8.07
C ASN A 98 -19.96 1.03 8.08
N LEU A 99 -19.50 1.60 6.95
CA LEU A 99 -19.24 3.04 6.85
C LEU A 99 -20.53 3.85 7.01
N ASP A 100 -21.64 3.40 6.40
CA ASP A 100 -22.94 4.06 6.54
C ASP A 100 -23.45 4.03 8.00
N GLU A 101 -23.22 2.93 8.71
CA GLU A 101 -23.55 2.79 10.14
C GLU A 101 -22.70 3.73 11.01
N LEU A 102 -21.39 3.82 10.76
CA LEU A 102 -20.50 4.77 11.45
C LEU A 102 -20.90 6.23 11.19
N TYR A 103 -21.41 6.53 10.00
CA TYR A 103 -21.92 7.87 9.67
C TYR A 103 -23.24 8.19 10.37
N ALA A 104 -24.15 7.22 10.47
CA ALA A 104 -25.39 7.37 11.23
C ALA A 104 -25.12 7.57 12.73
N GLU A 105 -24.11 6.90 13.27
CA GLU A 105 -23.68 6.98 14.66
C GLU A 105 -22.65 8.08 14.90
N ARG A 106 -23.12 9.33 15.08
CA ARG A 106 -22.24 10.49 15.31
C ARG A 106 -21.22 10.34 16.45
N ALA A 107 -21.46 9.45 17.41
CA ALA A 107 -20.51 9.12 18.47
C ALA A 107 -19.19 8.49 17.94
N HIS A 108 -19.21 7.90 16.75
CA HIS A 108 -18.08 7.19 16.12
C HIS A 108 -17.46 7.94 14.94
N TRP A 109 -17.67 9.26 14.87
CA TRP A 109 -17.18 10.10 13.78
C TRP A 109 -15.67 9.96 13.51
N ASN A 110 -14.87 9.88 14.57
CA ASN A 110 -13.42 9.71 14.44
C ASN A 110 -13.05 8.39 13.74
N LEU A 111 -13.82 7.32 14.00
CA LEU A 111 -13.61 6.03 13.36
C LEU A 111 -13.99 6.10 11.88
N LEU A 112 -15.13 6.72 11.54
CA LEU A 112 -15.50 6.97 10.14
C LEU A 112 -14.39 7.73 9.40
N VAL A 113 -13.90 8.82 9.98
CA VAL A 113 -12.82 9.64 9.40
C VAL A 113 -11.55 8.79 9.17
N GLN A 114 -11.19 7.94 10.11
CA GLN A 114 -10.03 7.05 9.96
C GLN A 114 -10.22 6.06 8.80
N GLU A 115 -11.37 5.40 8.71
CA GLU A 115 -11.69 4.48 7.61
C GLU A 115 -11.66 5.19 6.24
N LEU A 116 -12.24 6.39 6.16
CA LEU A 116 -12.20 7.20 4.93
C LEU A 116 -10.78 7.62 4.57
N ARG A 117 -9.91 7.94 5.54
CA ARG A 117 -8.48 8.21 5.31
C ARG A 117 -7.73 6.99 4.79
N GLU A 118 -8.10 5.78 5.21
CA GLU A 118 -7.49 4.57 4.65
C GLU A 118 -7.85 4.37 3.18
N ILE A 119 -9.13 4.55 2.83
CA ILE A 119 -9.62 4.52 1.44
C ILE A 119 -8.87 5.57 0.60
N ARG A 120 -8.72 6.79 1.11
CA ARG A 120 -7.92 7.85 0.49
C ARG A 120 -6.49 7.39 0.21
N ARG A 121 -5.78 6.90 1.23
CA ARG A 121 -4.37 6.51 1.13
C ARG A 121 -4.17 5.32 0.18
N ALA A 122 -5.14 4.41 0.11
CA ALA A 122 -5.13 3.33 -0.87
C ALA A 122 -5.26 3.88 -2.31
N ALA A 123 -6.19 4.81 -2.54
CA ALA A 123 -6.35 5.46 -3.85
C ALA A 123 -5.09 6.26 -4.25
N GLU A 124 -4.50 7.01 -3.32
CA GLU A 124 -3.24 7.74 -3.53
C GLU A 124 -2.05 6.81 -3.83
N ALA A 125 -2.08 5.59 -3.28
CA ALA A 125 -1.11 4.55 -3.59
C ALA A 125 -1.36 3.84 -4.94
N GLY A 126 -2.38 4.27 -5.69
CA GLY A 126 -2.72 3.75 -7.01
C GLY A 126 -3.66 2.55 -6.99
N VAL A 127 -4.27 2.22 -5.85
CA VAL A 127 -5.30 1.17 -5.78
C VAL A 127 -6.61 1.71 -6.34
N VAL A 128 -7.14 1.05 -7.38
CA VAL A 128 -8.48 1.37 -7.88
C VAL A 128 -9.52 0.76 -6.96
N ILE A 129 -10.38 1.56 -6.35
CA ILE A 129 -11.42 1.09 -5.44
C ILE A 129 -12.76 1.14 -6.16
N THR A 130 -13.38 -0.03 -6.31
CA THR A 130 -14.68 -0.19 -6.98
C THR A 130 -15.75 -0.40 -5.91
N ILE A 131 -16.83 0.38 -5.96
CA ILE A 131 -17.93 0.34 -4.98
C ILE A 131 -19.23 0.06 -5.73
N GLY A 132 -19.65 -1.21 -5.75
CA GLY A 132 -20.86 -1.62 -6.47
C GLY A 132 -20.86 -1.18 -7.93
N SER A 133 -21.88 -0.42 -8.34
CA SER A 133 -22.02 0.15 -9.68
C SER A 133 -21.60 1.63 -9.77
N GLU A 134 -20.96 2.18 -8.73
CA GLU A 134 -20.49 3.57 -8.74
C GLU A 134 -19.22 3.74 -9.59
N SER A 135 -18.92 4.98 -9.96
CA SER A 135 -17.64 5.32 -10.59
C SER A 135 -16.48 4.91 -9.65
N PRO A 136 -15.45 4.22 -10.16
CA PRO A 136 -14.35 3.78 -9.33
C PRO A 136 -13.53 4.98 -8.81
N ILE A 137 -13.06 4.84 -7.58
CA ILE A 137 -12.13 5.78 -6.96
C ILE A 137 -10.73 5.39 -7.42
N ARG A 138 -10.02 6.31 -8.05
CA ARG A 138 -8.71 6.09 -8.67
C ARG A 138 -7.61 6.96 -8.07
N ASP A 139 -8.01 8.05 -7.43
CA ASP A 139 -7.14 9.11 -6.95
C ASP A 139 -7.86 9.92 -5.87
N TRP A 140 -7.14 10.91 -5.34
CA TRP A 140 -7.67 11.87 -4.38
C TRP A 140 -8.98 12.55 -4.83
N GLN A 141 -9.06 12.99 -6.10
CA GLN A 141 -10.18 13.79 -6.58
C GLN A 141 -11.47 12.96 -6.68
N SER A 142 -11.35 11.74 -7.18
CA SER A 142 -12.46 10.78 -7.26
C SER A 142 -12.90 10.31 -5.87
N PHE A 143 -11.95 10.10 -4.95
CA PHE A 143 -12.25 9.84 -3.54
C PHE A 143 -13.04 10.99 -2.90
N TYR A 144 -12.55 12.22 -3.04
CA TYR A 144 -13.17 13.41 -2.48
C TYR A 144 -14.62 13.56 -3.00
N THR A 145 -14.79 13.47 -4.31
CA THR A 145 -16.11 13.56 -4.95
C THR A 145 -17.08 12.49 -4.43
N TRP A 146 -16.59 11.25 -4.26
CA TRP A 146 -17.38 10.15 -3.73
C TRP A 146 -17.78 10.36 -2.26
N ALA A 147 -16.79 10.70 -1.41
CA ALA A 147 -16.99 10.84 0.03
C ALA A 147 -17.99 11.96 0.35
N HIS A 148 -17.86 13.13 -0.29
CA HIS A 148 -18.77 14.25 -0.08
C HIS A 148 -20.19 13.99 -0.58
N ARG A 149 -20.34 13.29 -1.71
CA ARG A 149 -21.66 12.90 -2.21
C ARG A 149 -22.38 11.97 -1.25
N ARG A 150 -21.66 11.03 -0.63
CA ARG A 150 -22.25 10.00 0.22
C ARG A 150 -22.46 10.47 1.66
N TYR A 151 -21.56 11.29 2.18
CA TYR A 151 -21.50 11.72 3.58
C TYR A 151 -21.48 13.26 3.68
N PRO A 152 -22.56 13.95 3.28
CA PRO A 152 -22.56 15.41 3.12
C PRO A 152 -22.33 16.19 4.41
N MET A 153 -22.68 15.63 5.58
CA MET A 153 -22.46 16.30 6.86
C MET A 153 -20.98 16.42 7.25
N LEU A 154 -20.08 15.75 6.51
CA LEU A 154 -18.64 15.94 6.68
C LEU A 154 -18.17 17.35 6.24
N GLU A 155 -18.99 18.11 5.51
CA GLU A 155 -18.72 19.50 5.13
C GLU A 155 -18.97 20.50 6.27
N GLU A 156 -19.86 20.18 7.21
CA GLU A 156 -20.33 21.14 8.23
C GLU A 156 -19.28 21.42 9.34
N GLY A 157 -18.15 20.72 9.35
CA GLY A 157 -17.10 20.79 10.38
C GLY A 157 -15.72 21.29 9.94
N ALA A 158 -15.58 21.79 8.71
CA ALA A 158 -14.33 22.14 8.03
C ALA A 158 -13.49 20.93 7.54
N ASP A 159 -13.08 20.97 6.27
CA ASP A 159 -12.39 19.92 5.49
C ASP A 159 -11.04 19.44 6.05
N HIS A 160 -10.63 19.94 7.22
CA HIS A 160 -9.39 19.56 7.90
C HIS A 160 -9.30 18.06 8.18
N TRP A 161 -10.44 17.37 8.33
CA TRP A 161 -10.47 15.92 8.57
C TRP A 161 -9.92 15.10 7.39
N ILE A 162 -9.94 15.63 6.15
CA ILE A 162 -9.45 14.92 4.96
C ILE A 162 -8.00 15.26 4.61
N GLY A 163 -7.46 16.37 5.10
CA GLY A 163 -6.10 16.84 4.75
C GLY A 163 -5.05 16.59 5.83
N ASP A 164 -5.41 16.72 7.11
CA ASP A 164 -4.43 16.70 8.20
C ASP A 164 -4.24 15.29 8.78
N ASP A 165 -3.16 14.62 8.37
CA ASP A 165 -2.63 13.44 9.06
C ASP A 165 -2.01 13.79 10.45
N ASN A 166 -2.19 15.03 10.93
CA ASN A 166 -1.56 15.61 12.13
C ASN A 166 -2.56 16.05 13.23
N SER A 167 -3.86 15.73 13.10
CA SER A 167 -4.86 16.05 14.14
C SER A 167 -4.99 14.92 15.17
#